data_AF-A0AAW2JN50-F1
#
_entry.id   AF-A0AAW2JN50-F1
#
_cell.length_a   1.000
_cell.length_b   1.000
_cell.length_c   1.000
_cell.angle_alpha   90.00
_cell.angle_beta   90.00
_cell.angle_gamma   90.00
#
_symmetry.space_group_name_H-M   'P 1'
#
loop_
_entity.id
_entity.type
_entity.pdbx_description
1 polymer ?
#
loop_
_entity_poly.entity_id
_entity_poly.type
_entity_poly.pdbx_seq_one_letter_code
_entity_poly.pdbx_strand_id
1 'polypeptide(L)'
;MFPETTVTHIDSALSDHAPIIISTTGSMVTPMALSRPWRSEAHWLQGPECEEWKQRSKIHRLRDGDRNTSFFHAKASSSRRVNAIDRLRDEGGRWIDDPAALRCLIERHFSRVFDSDQPSTTEIERGMEHLACRIDYATAQALAQLFTKEEVVRALFQMAR
;
A
#
# COMPACT_ATOMS: atom_id res chain seq x y z
N MET A 1 22.39 21.41 1.17
CA MET A 1 21.60 21.29 -0.07
C MET A 1 22.38 20.35 -0.97
N PHE A 2 21.80 19.24 -1.44
CA PHE A 2 22.51 18.18 -2.17
C PHE A 2 22.51 18.49 -3.67
N PRO A 3 23.60 19.03 -4.24
CA PRO A 3 23.60 19.60 -5.60
C PRO A 3 23.49 18.54 -6.71
N GLU A 4 23.70 17.26 -6.39
CA GLU A 4 23.73 16.15 -7.36
C GLU A 4 22.55 15.18 -7.20
N THR A 5 21.44 15.65 -6.63
CA THR A 5 20.25 14.80 -6.45
C THR A 5 19.59 14.56 -7.81
N THR A 6 19.47 13.29 -8.21
CA THR A 6 18.74 12.88 -9.41
C THR A 6 17.47 12.15 -9.02
N VAL A 7 16.38 12.49 -9.71
CA VAL A 7 15.06 11.88 -9.50
C VAL A 7 14.66 11.16 -10.78
N THR A 8 14.33 9.87 -10.67
CA THR A 8 13.89 9.06 -11.81
C THR A 8 12.57 8.37 -11.48
N HIS A 9 11.61 8.42 -12.42
CA HIS A 9 10.37 7.67 -12.33
C HIS A 9 10.59 6.26 -12.91
N ILE A 10 10.13 5.24 -12.19
CA ILE A 10 10.08 3.88 -12.75
C ILE A 10 8.86 3.78 -13.67
N ASP A 11 9.05 3.18 -14.84
CA ASP A 11 7.95 2.93 -15.79
C ASP A 11 6.87 2.06 -15.13
N SER A 12 5.61 2.44 -15.33
CA SER A 12 4.45 1.64 -14.94
C SER A 12 4.47 0.19 -15.44
N ALA A 13 5.20 -0.07 -16.52
CA ALA A 13 5.44 -1.42 -17.06
C ALA A 13 6.25 -2.32 -16.11
N LEU A 14 6.93 -1.74 -15.12
CA LEU A 14 7.72 -2.46 -14.10
C LEU A 14 7.06 -2.44 -12.72
N SER A 15 6.15 -1.50 -12.45
CA SER A 15 5.42 -1.39 -11.19
C SER A 15 4.14 -0.58 -11.38
N ASP A 16 2.98 -1.13 -11.01
CA ASP A 16 1.67 -0.46 -11.07
C ASP A 16 1.57 0.76 -10.14
N HIS A 17 2.46 0.84 -9.15
CA HIS A 17 2.61 1.98 -8.24
C HIS A 17 3.57 3.09 -8.73
N ALA A 18 4.20 2.96 -9.91
CA ALA A 18 5.10 3.95 -10.53
C ALA A 18 6.01 4.73 -9.54
N PRO A 19 6.83 4.02 -8.74
CA PRO A 19 7.61 4.63 -7.67
C PRO A 19 8.68 5.57 -8.21
N ILE A 20 9.08 6.52 -7.37
CA ILE A 20 10.11 7.52 -7.67
C ILE A 20 11.40 7.11 -6.95
N ILE A 21 12.50 7.04 -7.69
CA ILE A 21 13.84 6.82 -7.14
C ILE A 21 14.52 8.18 -6.99
N ILE A 22 15.11 8.43 -5.82
CA ILE A 22 15.90 9.63 -5.54
C ILE A 22 17.32 9.18 -5.19
N SER A 23 18.30 9.55 -6.02
CA SER A 23 19.73 9.32 -5.77
C SER A 23 20.38 10.61 -5.30
N THR A 24 21.01 10.60 -4.13
CA THR A 24 21.64 11.78 -3.50
C THR A 24 23.15 11.86 -3.66
N THR A 25 23.76 10.88 -4.33
CA THR A 25 25.22 10.70 -4.41
C THR A 25 25.80 10.93 -5.81
N GLY A 26 25.03 11.51 -6.75
CA GLY A 26 25.47 11.75 -8.13
C GLY A 26 25.69 10.49 -8.98
N SER A 27 25.68 9.31 -8.37
CA SER A 27 25.70 8.04 -9.07
C SER A 27 24.32 7.81 -9.70
N MET A 28 24.27 7.72 -11.03
CA MET A 28 23.08 7.24 -11.72
C MET A 28 22.80 5.84 -11.18
N VAL A 29 21.71 5.70 -10.42
CA VAL A 29 21.12 4.40 -10.15
C VAL A 29 20.52 3.97 -11.48
N THR A 30 21.34 3.35 -12.34
CA THR A 30 20.80 2.52 -13.40
C THR A 30 19.89 1.53 -12.67
N PRO A 31 18.61 1.37 -13.06
CA PRO A 31 17.78 0.31 -12.53
C PRO A 31 18.42 -1.02 -12.95
N MET A 32 19.44 -1.47 -12.20
CA MET A 32 20.23 -2.63 -12.55
C MET A 32 19.30 -3.83 -12.42
N ALA A 33 19.16 -4.55 -13.54
CA ALA A 33 18.75 -5.94 -13.60
C ALA A 33 17.28 -6.28 -13.27
N LEU A 34 16.31 -5.43 -13.59
CA LEU A 34 14.96 -5.94 -13.87
C LEU A 34 14.94 -6.47 -15.31
N SER A 35 15.28 -7.76 -15.44
CA SER A 35 14.97 -8.58 -16.60
C SER A 35 13.55 -8.26 -17.08
N ARG A 36 13.43 -7.69 -18.28
CA ARG A 36 12.12 -7.28 -18.82
C ARG A 36 11.24 -8.51 -19.06
N PRO A 37 9.92 -8.40 -18.83
CA PRO A 37 8.96 -9.48 -19.06
C PRO A 37 8.84 -9.85 -20.55
N TRP A 38 8.19 -10.98 -20.81
CA TRP A 38 8.00 -11.62 -22.11
C TRP A 38 7.67 -10.62 -23.26
N ARG A 39 8.37 -10.78 -24.40
CA ARG A 39 8.36 -9.88 -25.58
C ARG A 39 6.98 -9.59 -26.18
N SER A 40 5.96 -10.38 -25.86
CA SER A 40 4.59 -10.21 -26.37
C SER A 40 3.71 -9.28 -25.53
N GLU A 41 4.07 -8.96 -24.28
CA GLU A 41 3.23 -8.14 -23.39
C GLU A 41 3.51 -6.63 -23.54
N ALA A 42 4.74 -6.27 -23.94
CA ALA A 42 5.14 -4.88 -24.18
C ALA A 42 4.50 -4.25 -25.43
N HIS A 43 4.10 -5.06 -26.42
CA HIS A 43 3.42 -4.57 -27.63
C HIS A 43 2.01 -4.01 -27.31
N TRP A 44 1.31 -4.62 -26.36
CA TRP A 44 -0.03 -4.18 -25.93
C TRP A 44 -0.01 -2.90 -25.11
N LEU A 45 1.14 -2.48 -24.59
CA LEU A 45 1.27 -1.31 -23.73
C LEU A 45 1.56 0.00 -24.49
N GLN A 46 1.95 -0.08 -25.77
CA GLN A 46 2.41 1.09 -26.56
C GLN A 46 1.41 1.59 -27.61
N GLY A 47 0.31 0.87 -27.86
CA GLY A 47 -0.73 1.26 -28.81
C GLY A 47 -1.89 2.03 -28.17
N PRO A 48 -2.64 2.85 -28.93
CA PRO A 48 -3.86 3.52 -28.44
C PRO A 48 -4.93 2.54 -27.91
N GLU A 49 -4.90 1.28 -28.38
CA GLU A 49 -5.74 0.21 -27.86
C GLU A 49 -5.50 -0.06 -26.36
N CYS A 50 -4.27 0.11 -25.86
CA CYS A 50 -3.93 -0.03 -24.44
C CYS A 50 -4.78 0.88 -23.55
N GLU A 51 -4.94 2.13 -23.97
CA GLU A 51 -5.71 3.12 -23.23
C GLU A 51 -7.19 2.72 -23.23
N GLU A 52 -7.71 2.24 -24.37
CA GLU A 52 -9.07 1.70 -24.46
C GLU A 52 -9.26 0.49 -23.54
N TRP A 53 -8.30 -0.43 -23.46
CA TRP A 53 -8.33 -1.58 -22.55
C TRP A 53 -8.22 -1.17 -21.07
N LYS A 54 -7.41 -0.16 -20.73
CA LYS A 54 -7.34 0.42 -19.38
C LYS A 54 -8.66 1.07 -18.99
N GLN A 55 -9.25 1.86 -19.88
CA GLN A 55 -10.57 2.46 -19.67
C GLN A 55 -11.64 1.38 -19.51
N ARG A 56 -11.66 0.35 -20.37
CA ARG A 56 -12.59 -0.78 -20.29
C ARG A 56 -12.42 -1.59 -19.00
N SER A 57 -11.19 -1.84 -18.55
CA SER A 57 -10.91 -2.51 -17.28
C SER A 57 -11.41 -1.68 -16.09
N LYS A 58 -11.19 -0.36 -16.12
CA LYS A 58 -11.71 0.58 -15.11
C LYS A 58 -13.25 0.64 -15.13
N ILE A 59 -13.87 0.67 -16.31
CA ILE A 59 -15.32 0.61 -16.49
C ILE A 59 -15.87 -0.72 -15.99
N HIS A 60 -15.21 -1.84 -16.29
CA HIS A 60 -15.62 -3.16 -15.81
C HIS A 60 -15.54 -3.24 -14.28
N ARG A 61 -14.48 -2.69 -13.68
CA ARG A 61 -14.34 -2.58 -12.22
C ARG A 61 -15.40 -1.66 -11.59
N LEU A 62 -15.76 -0.56 -12.25
CA LEU A 62 -16.82 0.34 -11.80
C LEU A 62 -18.22 -0.27 -11.95
N ARG A 63 -18.46 -1.01 -13.05
CA ARG A 63 -19.74 -1.66 -13.36
C ARG A 63 -20.02 -2.85 -12.46
N ASP A 64 -19.00 -3.67 -12.24
CA ASP A 64 -19.13 -4.87 -11.43
C ASP A 64 -19.00 -4.53 -9.92
N GLY A 65 -18.44 -3.37 -9.57
CA GLY A 65 -18.44 -2.85 -8.21
C GLY A 65 -17.77 -3.82 -7.22
N ASP A 66 -18.49 -4.16 -6.15
CA ASP A 66 -18.09 -5.15 -5.15
C ASP A 66 -18.66 -6.55 -5.43
N ARG A 67 -19.20 -6.78 -6.63
CA ARG A 67 -19.68 -8.11 -7.02
C ARG A 67 -18.49 -9.03 -7.19
N ASN A 68 -18.47 -10.10 -6.41
CA ASN A 68 -17.44 -11.13 -6.46
C ASN A 68 -17.63 -12.02 -7.72
N THR A 69 -17.31 -11.47 -8.89
CA THR A 69 -17.41 -12.20 -10.17
C THR A 69 -16.29 -13.24 -10.30
N SER A 70 -16.48 -14.24 -11.16
CA SER A 70 -15.48 -15.27 -11.44
C SER A 70 -14.14 -14.69 -11.90
N PHE A 71 -14.16 -13.52 -12.56
CA PHE A 71 -12.97 -12.76 -12.92
C PHE A 71 -12.18 -12.30 -11.70
N PHE A 72 -12.83 -11.72 -10.68
CA PHE A 72 -12.15 -11.29 -9.46
C PHE A 72 -11.64 -12.47 -8.65
N HIS A 73 -12.36 -13.58 -8.61
CA HIS A 73 -11.88 -14.83 -8.01
C HIS A 73 -10.64 -15.38 -8.72
N ALA A 74 -10.62 -15.40 -10.05
CA ALA A 74 -9.48 -15.85 -10.83
C ALA A 74 -8.27 -14.93 -10.62
N LYS A 75 -8.48 -13.61 -10.62
CA LYS A 75 -7.44 -12.62 -10.33
C LYS A 75 -6.88 -12.78 -8.93
N ALA A 76 -7.73 -12.87 -7.91
CA ALA A 76 -7.31 -13.08 -6.52
C ALA A 76 -6.55 -14.41 -6.35
N SER A 77 -6.97 -15.47 -7.05
CA SER A 77 -6.28 -16.77 -7.03
C SER A 77 -4.90 -16.69 -7.70
N SER A 78 -4.78 -15.97 -8.82
CA SER A 78 -3.49 -15.71 -9.46
C SER A 78 -2.56 -14.92 -8.53
N SER A 79 -3.06 -13.84 -7.93
CA SER A 79 -2.32 -13.05 -6.94
C SER A 79 -1.92 -13.88 -5.72
N ARG A 80 -2.80 -14.76 -5.22
CA ARG A 80 -2.48 -15.67 -4.11
C ARG A 80 -1.32 -16.60 -4.48
N ARG A 81 -1.29 -17.13 -5.70
CA ARG A 81 -0.21 -18.01 -6.16
C ARG A 81 1.12 -17.26 -6.30
N VAL A 82 1.10 -16.02 -6.81
CA VAL A 82 2.32 -15.21 -7.01
C VAL A 82 2.84 -14.66 -5.68
N ASN A 83 1.95 -14.27 -4.79
CA ASN A 83 2.29 -13.67 -3.50
C ASN A 83 2.39 -14.70 -2.36
N ALA A 84 2.37 -15.99 -2.69
CA ALA A 84 2.57 -17.05 -1.70
C ALA A 84 3.98 -16.91 -1.12
N ILE A 85 4.05 -16.75 0.20
CA ILE A 85 5.33 -16.72 0.91
C ILE A 85 5.73 -18.16 1.17
N ASP A 86 6.54 -18.72 0.28
CA ASP A 86 7.00 -20.10 0.41
C ASP A 86 8.08 -20.25 1.49
N ARG A 87 8.96 -19.26 1.63
CA ARG A 87 10.09 -19.27 2.59
C ARG A 87 10.46 -17.86 3.04
N LEU A 88 10.88 -17.73 4.28
CA LEU A 88 11.43 -16.49 4.85
C LEU A 88 12.77 -16.76 5.53
N ARG A 89 13.61 -15.74 5.60
CA ARG A 89 14.88 -15.81 6.30
C ARG A 89 14.73 -15.21 7.70
N ASP A 90 15.11 -15.99 8.71
CA ASP A 90 15.16 -15.54 10.11
C ASP A 90 16.36 -14.62 10.36
N GLU A 91 16.40 -13.97 11.51
CA GLU A 91 17.45 -13.03 11.93
C GLU A 91 18.82 -13.69 12.02
N GLY A 92 18.85 -14.98 12.37
CA GLY A 92 20.06 -15.82 12.33
C GLY A 92 20.48 -16.23 10.91
N GLY A 93 19.83 -15.71 9.86
CA GLY A 93 20.17 -15.96 8.47
C GLY A 93 19.72 -17.32 7.92
N ARG A 94 18.94 -18.11 8.69
CA ARG A 94 18.41 -19.42 8.30
C ARG A 94 17.12 -19.28 7.51
N TRP A 95 16.95 -20.07 6.47
CA TRP A 95 15.70 -20.17 5.72
C TRP A 95 14.71 -21.06 6.47
N ILE A 96 13.48 -20.57 6.61
CA ILE A 96 12.34 -21.27 7.19
C ILE A 96 11.33 -21.46 6.06
N ASP A 97 10.90 -22.70 5.85
CA ASP A 97 9.94 -23.11 4.82
C ASP A 97 8.73 -23.87 5.40
N ASP A 98 8.73 -24.17 6.69
CA ASP A 98 7.57 -24.73 7.39
C ASP A 98 6.48 -23.66 7.60
N PRO A 99 5.22 -23.88 7.17
CA PRO A 99 4.16 -22.89 7.27
C PRO A 99 3.84 -22.42 8.70
N ALA A 100 3.93 -23.32 9.69
CA ALA A 100 3.66 -22.95 11.08
C ALA A 100 4.80 -22.10 11.65
N ALA A 101 6.04 -22.44 11.33
CA ALA A 101 7.22 -21.67 11.69
C ALA A 101 7.26 -20.29 10.98
N LEU A 102 6.84 -20.20 9.72
CA LEU A 102 6.68 -18.95 8.99
C LEU A 102 5.67 -18.02 9.67
N ARG A 103 4.49 -18.56 10.02
CA ARG A 103 3.45 -17.82 10.75
C ARG A 103 4.01 -17.26 12.06
N CYS A 104 4.68 -18.08 12.85
CA CYS A 104 5.29 -17.68 14.11
C CYS A 104 6.38 -16.61 13.91
N LEU A 105 7.22 -16.74 12.87
CA LEU A 105 8.25 -15.75 12.54
C LEU A 105 7.64 -14.38 12.20
N ILE A 106 6.61 -14.37 11.35
CA ILE A 106 5.91 -13.16 10.91
C ILE A 106 5.24 -12.49 12.12
N GLU A 107 4.49 -13.27 12.92
CA GLU A 107 3.85 -12.77 14.14
C GLU A 107 4.87 -12.13 15.07
N ARG A 108 5.94 -12.86 15.41
CA ARG A 108 6.99 -12.37 16.30
C ARG A 108 7.66 -11.10 15.77
N HIS A 109 7.95 -11.05 14.47
CA HIS A 109 8.58 -9.90 13.84
C HIS A 109 7.69 -8.65 13.95
N PHE A 110 6.43 -8.75 13.54
CA PHE A 110 5.52 -7.62 13.58
C PHE A 110 5.11 -7.24 14.99
N SER A 111 4.93 -8.20 15.90
CA SER A 111 4.75 -7.89 17.33
C SER A 111 5.90 -7.02 17.80
N ARG A 112 7.16 -7.38 17.57
CA ARG A 112 8.29 -6.53 17.98
C ARG A 112 8.31 -5.16 17.29
N VAL A 113 8.03 -5.09 15.99
CA VAL A 113 7.99 -3.82 15.24
C VAL A 113 6.90 -2.88 15.76
N PHE A 114 5.76 -3.43 16.17
CA PHE A 114 4.63 -2.66 16.68
C PHE A 114 4.62 -2.50 18.21
N ASP A 115 5.40 -3.29 18.95
CA ASP A 115 5.62 -3.19 20.40
C ASP A 115 6.80 -2.27 20.77
N SER A 116 7.47 -1.67 19.79
CA SER A 116 8.55 -0.67 19.94
C SER A 116 7.99 0.66 19.44
N ASP A 117 7.88 1.73 20.22
CA ASP A 117 8.32 2.08 21.56
C ASP A 117 7.07 2.52 22.33
N GLN A 118 6.92 2.23 23.63
CA GLN A 118 5.93 2.93 24.45
C GLN A 118 6.45 4.35 24.66
N PRO A 119 6.14 5.31 23.78
CA PRO A 119 6.79 6.59 23.84
C PRO A 119 6.18 7.29 25.05
N SER A 120 7.04 7.89 25.88
CA SER A 120 6.57 8.76 26.94
C SER A 120 5.67 9.85 26.35
N THR A 121 4.73 10.38 27.13
CA THR A 121 3.85 11.47 26.70
C THR A 121 4.67 12.64 26.11
N THR A 122 5.85 12.90 26.66
CA THR A 122 6.80 13.92 26.18
C THR A 122 7.41 13.64 24.80
N GLU A 123 7.64 12.38 24.44
CA GLU A 123 8.15 12.02 23.09
C GLU A 123 7.07 12.13 22.03
N ILE A 124 5.83 11.76 22.39
CA ILE A 124 4.66 11.96 21.53
C ILE A 124 4.45 13.45 21.31
N GLU A 125 4.45 14.27 22.36
CA GLU A 125 4.33 15.72 22.26
C GLU A 125 5.40 16.33 21.35
N ARG A 126 6.68 15.94 21.52
CA ARG A 126 7.78 16.35 20.62
C ARG A 126 7.54 15.98 19.16
N GLY A 127 7.05 14.77 18.88
CA GLY A 127 6.72 14.34 17.52
C GLY A 127 5.58 15.15 16.89
N MET A 128 4.71 15.69 17.73
CA MET A 128 3.53 16.46 17.31
C MET A 128 3.78 17.98 17.27
N GLU A 129 4.90 18.48 17.81
CA GLU A 129 5.25 19.92 17.88
C GLU A 129 5.17 20.66 16.54
N HIS A 130 5.45 19.97 15.43
CA HIS A 130 5.43 20.55 14.08
C HIS A 130 4.15 20.25 13.30
N LEU A 131 3.22 19.48 13.86
CA LEU A 131 1.95 19.22 13.23
C LEU A 131 1.01 20.38 13.51
N ALA A 132 0.54 21.05 12.45
CA ALA A 132 -0.48 22.06 12.59
C ALA A 132 -1.77 21.42 13.13
N CYS A 133 -2.29 21.95 14.25
CA CYS A 133 -3.60 21.55 14.74
C CYS A 133 -4.66 21.99 13.72
N ARG A 134 -5.26 21.03 13.02
CA ARG A 134 -6.25 21.29 11.96
C ARG A 134 -7.68 21.41 12.48
N ILE A 135 -7.90 21.11 13.75
CA ILE A 135 -9.21 21.09 14.38
C ILE A 135 -9.19 22.17 15.46
N ASP A 136 -10.15 23.08 15.43
CA ASP A 136 -10.29 24.07 16.48
C ASP A 136 -10.82 23.44 17.78
N TYR A 137 -10.70 24.17 18.88
CA TYR A 137 -11.13 23.68 20.18
C TYR A 137 -12.62 23.30 20.21
N ALA A 138 -13.46 24.09 19.54
CA ALA A 138 -14.91 23.84 19.48
C ALA A 138 -15.24 22.53 18.75
N THR A 139 -14.61 22.27 17.59
CA THR A 139 -14.80 21.01 16.86
C THR A 139 -14.22 19.82 17.62
N ALA A 140 -13.07 19.98 18.25
CA ALA A 140 -12.48 18.92 19.09
C ALA A 140 -13.40 18.56 20.25
N GLN A 141 -13.98 19.54 20.92
CA GLN A 141 -14.93 19.32 22.00
C GLN A 141 -16.21 18.66 21.51
N ALA A 142 -16.74 19.06 20.35
CA ALA A 142 -17.91 18.41 19.74
C ALA A 142 -17.64 16.93 19.41
N LEU A 143 -16.45 16.61 18.87
CA LEU A 143 -16.05 15.23 18.56
C LEU A 143 -15.86 14.35 19.81
N ALA A 144 -15.56 14.96 20.96
CA ALA A 144 -15.37 14.27 22.24
C ALA A 144 -16.69 14.03 23.00
N GLN A 145 -17.82 14.55 22.53
CA GLN A 145 -19.13 14.34 23.17
C GLN A 145 -19.67 12.93 22.89
N LEU A 146 -20.51 12.44 23.80
CA LEU A 146 -21.24 11.19 23.60
C LEU A 146 -22.27 11.35 22.48
N PHE A 147 -22.40 10.33 21.65
CA PHE A 147 -23.40 10.30 20.59
C PHE A 147 -24.82 10.32 21.16
N THR A 148 -25.70 11.07 20.52
CA THR A 148 -27.13 11.05 20.81
C THR A 148 -27.85 9.96 20.02
N LYS A 149 -28.99 9.50 20.53
CA LYS A 149 -29.82 8.50 19.83
C LYS A 149 -30.22 8.99 18.44
N GLU A 150 -30.53 10.27 18.32
CA GLU A 150 -30.98 10.92 17.10
C GLU A 150 -29.88 10.96 16.03
N GLU A 151 -28.62 11.16 16.42
CA GLU A 151 -27.47 11.10 15.53
C GLU A 151 -27.22 9.69 15.01
N VAL A 152 -27.31 8.68 15.89
CA VAL A 152 -27.15 7.27 15.50
C VAL A 152 -28.22 6.88 14.49
N VAL A 153 -29.48 7.22 14.75
CA VAL A 153 -30.59 6.96 13.82
C VAL A 153 -30.35 7.67 12.49
N ARG A 154 -29.97 8.94 12.50
CA ARG A 154 -29.70 9.72 11.28
C ARG A 154 -28.57 9.12 10.46
N ALA A 155 -27.46 8.74 11.08
CA ALA A 155 -26.31 8.13 10.41
C ALA A 155 -26.69 6.79 9.77
N LEU A 156 -27.50 5.98 10.47
CA LEU A 156 -27.96 4.67 9.99
C LEU A 156 -28.80 4.79 8.70
N PHE A 157 -29.64 5.82 8.60
CA PHE A 157 -30.41 6.10 7.39
C PHE A 157 -29.63 6.82 6.28
N GLN A 158 -28.52 7.48 6.58
CA GLN A 158 -27.64 8.09 5.57
C GLN A 158 -26.76 7.07 4.83
N MET A 159 -26.45 5.93 5.45
CA MET A 159 -25.63 4.86 4.86
C MET A 159 -26.43 3.89 3.96
N ALA A 160 -27.76 3.88 4.04
CA ALA A 160 -28.62 2.96 3.31
C ALA A 160 -28.93 3.40 1.87
N ARG A 161 -27.95 3.97 1.15
CA ARG A 161 -28.11 4.46 -0.22
C ARG A 161 -27.60 3.50 -1.27
#